data_AF-A0A6M0ET49-F1
#
_entry.id   AF-A0A6M0ET49-F1
#
_cell.length_a   1.000
_cell.length_b   1.000
_cell.length_c   1.000
_cell.angle_alpha   90.00
_cell.angle_beta   90.00
_cell.angle_gamma   90.00
#
_symmetry.space_group_name_H-M   'P 1'
#
loop_
_entity.id
_entity.type
_entity.pdbx_description
1 polymer ?
#
loop_
_entity_poly.entity_id
_entity_poly.type
_entity_poly.pdbx_seq_one_letter_code
_entity_poly.pdbx_strand_id
1 'polypeptide(L)'
;MRPKENRYRVLYQHYPKEHLRRESLGDFANKDCLIYSYEDWGIKQITDQKIEKKHDLYWGKSGLRHDLLILRDPFNTLASRLKNDFIEVKSPNQTFMELWLAYAKEYLGETNYLKNNKVCVNYNRWFLDMNYREKIASQLNLDFSDAGINQVKAQGGGSSFEGREFDGKAVQMKVLDRWKVFAEDPRYLKLLDNEEVLEYSKRIFGHIPGTEVLYTKSNPE
;
A
#
# COMPACT_ATOMS: atom_id res chain seq x y z
N MET A 1 2.72 -18.61 -5.49
CA MET A 1 1.26 -18.61 -5.24
C MET A 1 0.54 -18.83 -6.58
N ARG A 2 -0.34 -19.83 -6.72
CA ARG A 2 -1.26 -19.89 -7.88
C ARG A 2 -2.48 -19.03 -7.53
N PRO A 3 -2.87 -18.03 -8.33
CA PRO A 3 -4.17 -17.37 -8.12
C PRO A 3 -5.26 -18.45 -8.11
N LYS A 4 -6.08 -18.52 -7.04
CA LYS A 4 -7.24 -19.43 -6.98
C LYS A 4 -8.26 -19.11 -8.08
N GLU A 5 -8.23 -17.88 -8.57
CA GLU A 5 -9.05 -17.35 -9.65
C GLU A 5 -8.20 -16.37 -10.49
N ASN A 6 -8.46 -16.26 -11.79
CA ASN A 6 -7.85 -15.24 -12.64
C ASN A 6 -8.16 -13.85 -12.06
N ARG A 7 -7.13 -13.06 -11.71
CA ARG A 7 -7.30 -11.71 -11.11
C ARG A 7 -8.13 -10.77 -11.99
N TYR A 8 -8.06 -10.96 -13.31
CA TYR A 8 -8.87 -10.19 -14.26
C TYR A 8 -10.35 -10.54 -14.21
N ARG A 9 -10.72 -11.72 -13.69
CA ARG A 9 -12.12 -12.07 -13.42
C ARG A 9 -12.70 -11.23 -12.29
N VAL A 10 -11.92 -11.04 -11.21
CA VAL A 10 -12.27 -10.13 -10.12
C VAL A 10 -12.33 -8.69 -10.63
N LEU A 11 -11.35 -8.25 -11.43
CA LEU A 11 -11.39 -6.91 -12.03
C LEU A 11 -12.63 -6.72 -12.92
N TYR A 12 -12.97 -7.68 -13.77
CA TYR A 12 -14.16 -7.62 -14.61
C TYR A 12 -15.46 -7.56 -13.80
N GLN A 13 -15.56 -8.34 -12.71
CA GLN A 13 -16.71 -8.30 -11.80
C GLN A 13 -16.94 -6.90 -11.21
N HIS A 14 -15.86 -6.17 -10.90
CA HIS A 14 -15.95 -4.82 -10.33
C HIS A 14 -15.91 -3.69 -11.37
N TYR A 15 -15.39 -3.97 -12.57
CA TYR A 15 -15.24 -3.04 -13.68
C TYR A 15 -15.58 -3.80 -14.98
N PRO A 16 -16.87 -3.92 -15.34
CA PRO A 16 -17.30 -4.74 -16.47
C PRO A 16 -17.00 -4.06 -17.82
N LYS A 17 -15.70 -3.88 -18.10
CA LYS A 17 -15.17 -3.37 -19.36
C LYS A 17 -14.80 -4.56 -20.23
N GLU A 18 -15.09 -4.47 -21.53
CA GLU A 18 -14.90 -5.57 -22.47
C GLU A 18 -13.44 -6.08 -22.51
N HIS A 19 -12.45 -5.19 -22.43
CA HIS A 19 -11.04 -5.61 -22.37
C HIS A 19 -10.75 -6.45 -21.12
N LEU A 20 -11.30 -6.12 -19.94
CA LEU A 20 -11.11 -6.91 -18.72
C LEU A 20 -11.80 -8.28 -18.82
N ARG A 21 -12.93 -8.37 -19.53
CA ARG A 21 -13.59 -9.65 -19.85
C ARG A 21 -12.66 -10.54 -20.66
N ARG A 22 -12.04 -10.01 -21.71
CA ARG A 22 -11.07 -10.75 -22.55
C ARG A 22 -9.85 -11.21 -21.75
N GLU A 23 -9.25 -10.33 -20.96
CA GLU A 23 -8.11 -10.68 -20.10
C GLU A 23 -8.49 -11.72 -19.03
N SER A 24 -9.74 -11.72 -18.55
CA SER A 24 -10.24 -12.76 -17.63
C SER A 24 -10.31 -14.16 -18.24
N LEU A 25 -10.37 -14.24 -19.57
CA LEU A 25 -10.34 -15.49 -20.34
C LEU A 25 -8.93 -15.87 -20.82
N GLY A 26 -7.90 -15.08 -20.47
CA GLY A 26 -6.51 -15.30 -20.89
C GLY A 26 -6.15 -14.67 -22.23
N ASP A 27 -7.07 -13.94 -22.86
CA ASP A 27 -6.82 -13.13 -24.06
C ASP A 27 -6.23 -11.77 -23.64
N PHE A 28 -4.97 -11.80 -23.23
CA PHE A 28 -4.25 -10.63 -22.72
C PHE A 28 -3.86 -9.69 -23.84
N ALA A 29 -4.13 -8.40 -23.65
CA ALA A 29 -3.53 -7.38 -24.49
C ALA A 29 -2.02 -7.28 -24.19
N ASN A 30 -1.22 -7.01 -25.22
CA ASN A 30 0.15 -6.55 -25.03
C ASN A 30 0.10 -5.18 -24.38
N LYS A 31 0.75 -5.04 -23.22
CA LYS A 31 0.76 -3.81 -22.44
C LYS A 31 2.05 -3.05 -22.71
N ASP A 32 1.96 -1.75 -22.99
CA ASP A 32 3.15 -0.92 -23.06
C ASP A 32 3.80 -0.75 -21.69
N CYS A 33 2.98 -0.71 -20.63
CA CYS A 33 3.42 -0.54 -19.25
C CYS A 33 2.53 -1.35 -18.27
N LEU A 34 3.16 -1.97 -17.27
CA LEU A 34 2.53 -2.62 -16.14
C LEU A 34 3.09 -2.03 -14.83
N ILE A 35 2.23 -1.40 -14.05
CA ILE A 35 2.54 -0.86 -12.73
C ILE A 35 1.74 -1.67 -11.70
N TYR A 36 2.42 -2.25 -10.72
CA TYR A 36 1.75 -3.02 -9.68
C TYR A 36 2.36 -2.78 -8.31
N SER A 37 1.47 -2.80 -7.31
CA SER A 37 1.81 -2.78 -5.89
C SER A 37 1.32 -4.07 -5.23
N TYR A 38 1.95 -4.44 -4.11
CA TYR A 38 1.58 -5.62 -3.34
C TYR A 38 1.21 -5.25 -1.91
N GLU A 39 0.06 -5.75 -1.47
CA GLU A 39 -0.45 -5.53 -0.12
C GLU A 39 -0.63 -6.85 0.62
N ASP A 40 -0.21 -6.88 1.89
CA ASP A 40 -0.33 -7.99 2.84
C ASP A 40 0.44 -9.27 2.51
N TRP A 41 1.35 -9.24 1.54
CA TRP A 41 2.19 -10.39 1.18
C TRP A 41 3.65 -10.16 1.55
N GLY A 42 4.29 -11.15 2.15
CA GLY A 42 5.71 -11.16 2.44
C GLY A 42 6.55 -10.91 1.18
N ILE A 43 7.54 -10.03 1.29
CA ILE A 43 8.32 -9.57 0.12
C ILE A 43 8.96 -10.72 -0.66
N LYS A 44 9.49 -11.73 0.03
CA LYS A 44 10.07 -12.93 -0.61
C LYS A 44 9.04 -13.76 -1.38
N GLN A 45 7.77 -13.73 -0.97
CA GLN A 45 6.70 -14.49 -1.61
C GLN A 45 6.26 -13.84 -2.92
N ILE A 46 6.19 -12.51 -2.96
CA ILE A 46 5.81 -11.76 -4.17
C ILE A 46 6.93 -11.73 -5.21
N THR A 47 8.19 -11.85 -4.79
CA THR A 47 9.35 -11.88 -5.69
C THR A 47 9.90 -13.28 -5.93
N ASP A 48 9.10 -14.33 -5.70
CA ASP A 48 9.49 -15.71 -5.96
C ASP A 48 9.73 -15.92 -7.47
N GLN A 49 10.91 -16.41 -7.85
CA GLN A 49 11.28 -16.69 -9.24
C GLN A 49 10.29 -17.61 -9.96
N LYS A 50 9.57 -18.48 -9.23
CA LYS A 50 8.52 -19.34 -9.82
C LYS A 50 7.32 -18.53 -10.31
N ILE A 51 7.02 -17.40 -9.68
CA ILE A 51 5.97 -16.47 -10.10
C ILE A 51 6.47 -15.69 -11.31
N GLU A 52 7.69 -15.18 -11.24
CA GLU A 52 8.30 -14.40 -12.32
C GLU A 52 8.37 -15.19 -13.64
N LYS A 53 8.77 -16.47 -13.59
CA LYS A 53 8.75 -17.38 -14.76
C LYS A 53 7.37 -17.57 -15.39
N LYS A 54 6.31 -17.24 -14.66
CA LYS A 54 4.91 -17.36 -15.09
C LYS A 54 4.24 -15.99 -15.26
N HIS A 55 5.02 -14.91 -15.27
CA HIS A 55 4.50 -13.54 -15.38
C HIS A 55 3.51 -13.41 -16.55
N ASP A 56 3.95 -13.74 -17.77
CA ASP A 56 3.14 -13.57 -18.98
C ASP A 56 1.89 -14.45 -19.00
N LEU A 57 1.91 -15.58 -18.28
CA LEU A 57 0.74 -16.44 -18.11
C LEU A 57 -0.32 -15.80 -17.21
N TYR A 58 0.10 -14.95 -16.27
CA TYR A 58 -0.77 -14.35 -15.27
C TYR A 58 -1.20 -12.91 -15.61
N TRP A 59 -0.33 -12.14 -16.29
CA TRP A 59 -0.54 -10.72 -16.57
C TRP A 59 -0.44 -10.36 -18.07
N GLY A 60 -0.04 -11.31 -18.92
CA GLY A 60 0.29 -11.05 -20.32
C GLY A 60 1.64 -10.34 -20.49
N LYS A 61 2.07 -10.22 -21.74
CA LYS A 61 3.31 -9.53 -22.09
C LYS A 61 3.21 -8.03 -21.78
N SER A 62 4.27 -7.50 -21.20
CA SER A 62 4.38 -6.08 -20.84
C SER A 62 5.73 -5.53 -21.26
N GLY A 63 5.75 -4.33 -21.86
CA GLY A 63 6.98 -3.64 -22.27
C GLY A 63 7.77 -3.13 -21.06
N LEU A 64 7.23 -2.11 -20.39
CA LEU A 64 7.77 -1.56 -19.15
C LEU A 64 7.09 -2.18 -17.92
N ARG A 65 7.86 -2.44 -16.88
CA ARG A 65 7.36 -2.95 -15.60
C ARG A 65 7.87 -2.10 -14.44
N HIS A 66 6.96 -1.65 -13.58
CA HIS A 66 7.28 -0.93 -12.37
C HIS A 66 6.80 -1.69 -11.14
N ASP A 67 7.71 -1.88 -10.19
CA ASP A 67 7.38 -2.33 -8.84
C ASP A 67 7.06 -1.09 -8.00
N LEU A 68 5.77 -0.85 -7.69
CA LEU A 68 5.35 0.31 -6.90
C LEU A 68 5.25 -0.08 -5.41
N LEU A 69 6.18 0.40 -4.59
CA LEU A 69 6.17 0.18 -3.14
C LEU A 69 5.57 1.39 -2.43
N ILE A 70 4.30 1.30 -2.06
CA ILE A 70 3.60 2.34 -1.30
C ILE A 70 3.72 2.01 0.18
N LEU A 71 4.31 2.94 0.94
CA LEU A 71 4.41 2.80 2.39
C LEU A 71 3.79 4.02 3.08
N ARG A 72 2.98 3.72 4.10
CA ARG A 72 2.38 4.70 4.99
C ARG A 72 2.92 4.49 6.40
N ASP A 73 2.93 5.56 7.19
CA ASP A 73 3.39 5.49 8.56
C ASP A 73 2.66 4.38 9.35
N PRO A 74 3.34 3.69 10.29
CA PRO A 74 2.77 2.55 10.97
C PRO A 74 1.60 2.96 11.88
N PHE A 75 1.59 4.19 12.39
CA PHE A 75 0.57 4.70 13.30
C PHE A 75 -0.81 4.73 12.63
N ASN A 76 -0.91 5.41 11.50
CA ASN A 76 -2.16 5.56 10.75
C ASN A 76 -2.56 4.28 10.01
N THR A 77 -1.57 3.49 9.57
CA THR A 77 -1.85 2.21 8.91
C THR A 77 -2.44 1.21 9.90
N LEU A 78 -1.85 1.07 11.08
CA LEU A 78 -2.37 0.21 12.14
C LEU A 78 -3.75 0.69 12.62
N ALA A 79 -3.93 1.99 12.83
CA ALA A 79 -5.24 2.55 13.23
C ALA A 79 -6.34 2.22 12.22
N SER A 80 -6.02 2.30 10.92
CA SER A 80 -6.97 1.94 9.85
C SER A 80 -7.32 0.45 9.86
N ARG A 81 -6.35 -0.41 10.16
CA ARG A 81 -6.55 -1.87 10.27
C ARG A 81 -7.40 -2.23 11.48
N LEU A 82 -7.10 -1.67 12.65
CA LEU A 82 -7.89 -1.89 13.87
C LEU A 82 -9.34 -1.45 13.71
N LYS A 83 -9.57 -0.30 13.06
CA LYS A 83 -10.92 0.22 12.81
C LYS A 83 -11.79 -0.76 12.00
N ASN A 84 -11.18 -1.54 11.11
CA ASN A 84 -11.85 -2.50 10.24
C ASN A 84 -11.72 -3.96 10.69
N ASP A 85 -11.16 -4.21 11.88
CA ASP A 85 -10.85 -5.57 12.37
C ASP A 85 -10.03 -6.41 11.37
N PHE A 86 -9.07 -5.75 10.71
CA PHE A 86 -8.26 -6.30 9.61
C PHE A 86 -6.76 -6.21 9.92
N ILE A 87 -6.34 -6.82 11.03
CA ILE A 87 -4.93 -6.83 11.47
C ILE A 87 -4.12 -7.89 10.70
N GLU A 88 -4.74 -9.02 10.38
CA GLU A 88 -4.07 -10.14 9.72
C GLU A 88 -3.52 -9.77 8.35
N VAL A 89 -2.44 -10.45 7.97
CA VAL A 89 -1.83 -10.35 6.64
C VAL A 89 -1.99 -11.67 5.90
N LYS A 90 -1.81 -11.66 4.58
CA LYS A 90 -1.98 -12.85 3.74
C LYS A 90 -0.82 -13.83 3.87
N SER A 91 0.27 -13.42 4.51
CA SER A 91 1.39 -14.29 4.88
C SER A 91 1.15 -14.91 6.26
N PRO A 92 0.81 -16.21 6.35
CA PRO A 92 0.25 -16.83 7.56
C PRO A 92 1.20 -16.87 8.78
N ASN A 93 2.49 -16.60 8.57
CA ASN A 93 3.52 -16.66 9.61
C ASN A 93 4.16 -15.29 9.86
N GLN A 94 3.48 -14.20 9.52
CA GLN A 94 3.97 -12.85 9.75
C GLN A 94 2.87 -12.03 10.42
N THR A 95 3.26 -11.23 11.40
CA THR A 95 2.45 -10.14 11.91
C THR A 95 2.46 -8.98 10.92
N PHE A 96 1.48 -8.07 11.05
CA PHE A 96 1.48 -6.84 10.28
C PHE A 96 2.76 -6.01 10.49
N MET A 97 3.28 -5.93 11.71
CA MET A 97 4.46 -5.13 12.01
C MET A 97 5.74 -5.72 11.40
N GLU A 98 5.92 -7.04 11.44
CA GLU A 98 7.01 -7.71 10.74
C GLU A 98 6.94 -7.49 9.23
N LEU A 99 5.73 -7.53 8.66
CA LEU A 99 5.53 -7.28 7.24
C LEU A 99 5.82 -5.82 6.88
N TRP A 100 5.32 -4.87 7.67
CA TRP A 100 5.56 -3.44 7.48
C TRP A 100 7.07 -3.15 7.52
N LEU A 101 7.78 -3.74 8.48
CA LEU A 101 9.23 -3.59 8.61
C LEU A 101 9.99 -4.19 7.42
N ALA A 102 9.57 -5.34 6.90
CA ALA A 102 10.16 -5.92 5.69
C ALA A 102 10.03 -4.99 4.48
N TYR A 103 8.89 -4.31 4.35
CA TYR A 103 8.69 -3.28 3.32
C TYR A 103 9.48 -2.00 3.60
N ALA A 104 9.64 -1.59 4.85
CA ALA A 104 10.47 -0.44 5.22
C ALA A 104 11.95 -0.67 4.87
N LYS A 105 12.47 -1.89 5.08
CA LYS A 105 13.83 -2.30 4.68
C LYS A 105 14.01 -2.24 3.15
N GLU A 106 13.02 -2.70 2.38
CA GLU A 106 13.04 -2.59 0.92
C GLU A 106 12.93 -1.14 0.44
N TYR A 107 12.13 -0.32 1.13
CA TYR A 107 11.93 1.10 0.84
C TYR A 107 13.24 1.87 0.94
N LEU A 108 14.05 1.58 1.98
CA LEU A 108 15.34 2.21 2.21
C LEU A 108 16.49 1.59 1.42
N GLY A 109 16.23 0.53 0.63
CA GLY A 109 17.23 -0.14 -0.20
C GLY A 109 18.17 -1.07 0.56
N GLU A 110 17.88 -1.39 1.82
CA GLU A 110 18.63 -2.38 2.59
C GLU A 110 18.37 -3.81 2.07
N THR A 111 17.20 -4.00 1.47
CA THR A 111 16.92 -5.13 0.59
C THR A 111 16.62 -4.65 -0.82
N ASN A 112 16.75 -5.57 -1.78
CA ASN A 112 16.51 -5.30 -3.18
C ASN A 112 15.77 -6.46 -3.82
N TYR A 113 14.66 -6.88 -3.22
CA TYR A 113 13.84 -7.98 -3.73
C TYR A 113 13.06 -7.57 -4.97
N LEU A 114 12.55 -6.33 -5.00
CA LEU A 114 11.82 -5.79 -6.15
C LEU A 114 12.85 -5.41 -7.22
N LYS A 115 12.83 -6.12 -8.35
CA LYS A 115 13.89 -6.09 -9.37
C LYS A 115 13.54 -5.28 -10.62
N ASN A 116 12.28 -4.91 -10.80
CA ASN A 116 11.87 -4.07 -11.92
C ASN A 116 12.15 -2.60 -11.59
N ASN A 117 11.58 -1.67 -12.36
CA ASN A 117 11.75 -0.23 -12.13
C ASN A 117 11.04 0.20 -10.83
N LYS A 118 11.66 -0.08 -9.67
CA LYS A 118 11.11 0.16 -8.34
C LYS A 118 10.88 1.65 -8.10
N VAL A 119 9.66 2.00 -7.71
CA VAL A 119 9.29 3.35 -7.29
C VAL A 119 8.72 3.27 -5.87
N CYS A 120 9.38 3.94 -4.93
CA CYS A 120 8.96 4.00 -3.53
C CYS A 120 8.12 5.25 -3.28
N VAL A 121 6.90 5.07 -2.74
CA VAL A 121 5.95 6.16 -2.46
C VAL A 121 5.78 6.31 -0.96
N ASN A 122 6.14 7.47 -0.43
CA ASN A 122 5.76 7.91 0.91
C ASN A 122 4.31 8.41 0.84
N TYR A 123 3.37 7.67 1.42
CA TYR A 123 1.94 8.00 1.36
C TYR A 123 1.63 9.37 1.97
N ASN A 124 2.30 9.75 3.06
CA ASN A 124 2.02 11.01 3.76
C ASN A 124 2.38 12.20 2.87
N ARG A 125 3.52 12.14 2.19
CA ARG A 125 3.90 13.12 1.18
C ARG A 125 2.99 13.07 -0.05
N TRP A 126 2.67 11.88 -0.53
CA TRP A 126 1.75 11.71 -1.66
C TRP A 126 0.40 12.39 -1.40
N PHE A 127 -0.12 12.30 -0.18
CA PHE A 127 -1.38 12.95 0.19
C PHE A 127 -1.27 14.48 0.25
N LEU A 128 -0.17 15.02 0.80
CA LEU A 128 -0.03 16.45 1.10
C LEU A 128 0.60 17.30 -0.02
N ASP A 129 1.51 16.72 -0.80
CA ASP A 129 2.47 17.45 -1.63
C ASP A 129 2.24 17.15 -3.12
N MET A 130 1.71 18.14 -3.85
CA MET A 130 1.45 18.05 -5.30
C MET A 130 2.74 17.84 -6.09
N ASN A 131 3.82 18.55 -5.75
CA ASN A 131 5.11 18.43 -6.44
C ASN A 131 5.70 17.03 -6.23
N TYR A 132 5.46 16.43 -5.06
CA TYR A 132 5.82 15.03 -4.82
C TYR A 132 5.03 14.09 -5.73
N ARG A 133 3.72 14.30 -5.91
CA ARG A 133 2.91 13.47 -6.84
C ARG A 133 3.37 13.62 -8.29
N GLU A 134 3.68 14.83 -8.74
CA GLU A 134 4.25 15.08 -10.06
C GLU A 134 5.59 14.34 -10.25
N LYS A 135 6.46 14.37 -9.24
CA LYS A 135 7.71 13.60 -9.26
C LYS A 135 7.47 12.09 -9.37
N ILE A 136 6.48 11.54 -8.66
CA ILE A 136 6.11 10.12 -8.79
C ILE A 136 5.62 9.80 -10.20
N ALA A 137 4.78 10.65 -10.81
CA ALA A 137 4.32 10.47 -12.18
C ALA A 137 5.51 10.43 -13.17
N SER A 138 6.46 11.34 -13.03
CA SER A 138 7.69 11.35 -13.83
C SER A 138 8.53 10.08 -13.64
N GLN A 139 8.69 9.58 -12.40
CA GLN A 139 9.40 8.32 -12.13
C GLN A 139 8.73 7.09 -12.76
N LEU A 140 7.41 7.15 -12.94
CA LEU A 140 6.61 6.10 -13.58
C LEU A 140 6.48 6.30 -15.10
N ASN A 141 7.14 7.32 -15.67
CA ASN A 141 7.01 7.70 -17.07
C ASN A 141 5.55 7.96 -17.49
N LEU A 142 4.80 8.66 -16.63
CA LEU A 142 3.42 9.05 -16.85
C LEU A 142 3.29 10.58 -16.87
N ASP A 143 2.32 11.06 -17.66
CA ASP A 143 1.88 12.45 -17.57
C ASP A 143 1.20 12.70 -16.22
N PHE A 144 1.59 13.78 -15.55
CA PHE A 144 1.01 14.14 -14.28
C PHE A 144 -0.43 14.65 -14.43
N SER A 145 -1.31 14.14 -13.57
CA SER A 145 -2.65 14.68 -13.37
C SER A 145 -3.13 14.40 -11.96
N ASP A 146 -3.71 15.43 -11.32
CA ASP A 146 -4.32 15.34 -10.00
C ASP A 146 -5.85 15.23 -10.06
N ALA A 147 -6.42 14.95 -11.24
CA ALA A 147 -7.88 14.85 -11.42
C ALA A 147 -8.57 13.85 -10.46
N GLY A 148 -7.82 12.87 -9.96
CA GLY A 148 -8.28 11.85 -9.01
C GLY A 148 -8.11 12.20 -7.53
N ILE A 149 -7.41 13.27 -7.15
CA ILE A 149 -6.98 13.50 -5.75
C ILE A 149 -8.14 13.65 -4.75
N ASN A 150 -9.29 14.14 -5.24
CA ASN A 150 -10.49 14.34 -4.44
C ASN A 150 -11.47 13.15 -4.44
N GLN A 151 -11.17 12.08 -5.17
CA GLN A 151 -12.08 10.95 -5.32
C GLN A 151 -11.83 9.89 -4.24
N VAL A 152 -12.92 9.37 -3.66
CA VAL A 152 -12.86 8.18 -2.80
C VAL A 152 -13.46 7.01 -3.58
N LYS A 153 -12.63 6.03 -3.93
CA LYS A 153 -13.10 4.85 -4.66
C LYS A 153 -14.16 4.12 -3.85
N ALA A 154 -15.26 3.75 -4.51
CA ALA A 154 -16.32 2.96 -3.90
C ALA A 154 -15.89 1.50 -3.67
N GLN A 155 -14.99 1.01 -4.51
CA GLN A 155 -14.43 -0.34 -4.43
C GLN A 155 -13.58 -0.48 -3.16
N GLY A 156 -13.85 -1.55 -2.38
CA GLY A 156 -13.22 -1.74 -1.07
C GLY A 156 -13.94 -1.04 0.09
N GLY A 157 -15.12 -0.46 -0.14
CA GLY A 157 -15.95 0.16 0.91
C GLY A 157 -15.63 1.63 1.21
N GLY A 158 -14.61 2.20 0.57
CA GLY A 158 -14.14 3.57 0.79
C GLY A 158 -13.15 3.69 1.95
N SER A 159 -13.14 4.84 2.60
CA SER A 159 -12.33 5.10 3.81
C SER A 159 -12.73 4.17 4.95
N SER A 160 -11.74 3.64 5.66
CA SER A 160 -11.99 2.87 6.89
C SER A 160 -12.68 3.66 8.01
N PHE A 161 -12.62 5.00 7.96
CA PHE A 161 -13.23 5.86 8.97
C PHE A 161 -14.54 6.48 8.50
N GLU A 162 -14.56 7.05 7.29
CA GLU A 162 -15.68 7.85 6.78
C GLU A 162 -16.38 7.25 5.54
N GLY A 163 -16.04 6.01 5.16
CA GLY A 163 -16.58 5.37 3.96
C GLY A 163 -16.42 6.25 2.72
N ARG A 164 -17.54 6.69 2.14
CA ARG A 164 -17.57 7.56 0.95
C ARG A 164 -18.05 8.99 1.23
N GLU A 165 -18.16 9.39 2.49
CA GLU A 165 -18.66 10.73 2.86
C GLU A 165 -17.84 11.87 2.23
N PHE A 166 -16.56 11.62 1.97
CA PHE A 166 -15.62 12.57 1.40
C PHE A 166 -15.35 12.37 -0.10
N ASP A 167 -16.16 11.59 -0.81
CA ASP A 167 -16.03 11.50 -2.27
C ASP A 167 -16.28 12.86 -2.94
N GLY A 168 -15.37 13.28 -3.82
CA GLY A 168 -15.32 14.63 -4.38
C GLY A 168 -14.62 15.68 -3.49
N LYS A 169 -14.23 15.32 -2.26
CA LYS A 169 -13.54 16.18 -1.29
C LYS A 169 -12.51 15.41 -0.44
N ALA A 170 -11.88 14.37 -1.00
CA ALA A 170 -11.03 13.43 -0.24
C ALA A 170 -9.85 14.09 0.48
N VAL A 171 -9.33 15.21 -0.03
CA VAL A 171 -8.25 15.97 0.63
C VAL A 171 -8.64 16.56 1.98
N GLN A 172 -9.95 16.68 2.27
CA GLN A 172 -10.46 17.17 3.57
C GLN A 172 -10.45 16.07 4.64
N MET A 173 -10.18 14.81 4.28
CA MET A 173 -10.15 13.71 5.21
C MET A 173 -8.96 13.79 6.15
N LYS A 174 -9.17 13.43 7.42
CA LYS A 174 -8.12 13.39 8.45
C LYS A 174 -7.32 12.09 8.40
N VAL A 175 -6.91 11.66 7.21
CA VAL A 175 -6.27 10.35 7.04
C VAL A 175 -4.99 10.27 7.88
N LEU A 176 -4.18 11.33 7.92
CA LEU A 176 -2.90 11.36 8.65
C LEU A 176 -3.04 11.47 10.18
N ASP A 177 -4.27 11.57 10.67
CA ASP A 177 -4.61 11.76 12.08
C ASP A 177 -5.42 10.59 12.67
N ARG A 178 -5.58 9.50 11.91
CA ARG A 178 -6.38 8.32 12.31
C ARG A 178 -5.85 7.66 13.59
N TRP A 179 -4.55 7.74 13.82
CA TRP A 179 -3.92 7.23 15.04
C TRP A 179 -4.50 7.83 16.33
N LYS A 180 -4.98 9.09 16.28
CA LYS A 180 -5.53 9.80 17.45
C LYS A 180 -6.73 9.07 18.07
N VAL A 181 -7.51 8.34 17.27
CA VAL A 181 -8.67 7.57 17.73
C VAL A 181 -8.26 6.40 18.63
N PHE A 182 -7.05 5.88 18.47
CA PHE A 182 -6.56 4.71 19.21
C PHE A 182 -5.41 5.05 20.17
N ALA A 183 -5.11 6.34 20.38
CA ALA A 183 -3.96 6.78 21.19
C ALA A 183 -4.01 6.35 22.67
N GLU A 184 -5.16 5.83 23.12
CA GLU A 184 -5.36 5.29 24.47
C GLU A 184 -5.76 3.81 24.49
N ASP A 185 -5.87 3.15 23.32
CA ASP A 185 -6.21 1.72 23.24
C ASP A 185 -4.97 0.88 23.58
N PRO A 186 -4.98 0.08 24.67
CA PRO A 186 -3.82 -0.71 25.06
C PRO A 186 -3.38 -1.74 23.99
N ARG A 187 -4.31 -2.23 23.17
CA ARG A 187 -4.00 -3.16 22.08
C ARG A 187 -3.22 -2.45 20.97
N TYR A 188 -3.60 -1.21 20.68
CA TYR A 188 -2.90 -0.37 19.70
C TYR A 188 -1.48 -0.05 20.15
N LEU A 189 -1.33 0.41 21.40
CA LEU A 189 -0.03 0.73 21.98
C LEU A 189 0.89 -0.49 22.00
N LYS A 190 0.39 -1.65 22.44
CA LYS A 190 1.15 -2.91 22.46
C LYS A 190 1.63 -3.33 21.07
N LEU A 191 0.84 -3.11 20.01
CA LEU A 191 1.25 -3.45 18.65
C LEU A 191 2.32 -2.48 18.11
N LEU A 192 2.37 -1.25 18.61
CA LEU A 192 3.38 -0.24 18.25
C LEU A 192 4.64 -0.31 19.11
N ASP A 193 4.64 -1.10 20.18
CA ASP A 193 5.76 -1.31 21.08
C ASP A 193 6.85 -2.17 20.40
N ASN A 194 7.47 -1.59 19.38
CA ASN A 194 8.49 -2.20 18.56
C ASN A 194 9.48 -1.10 18.12
N GLU A 195 10.61 -1.01 18.81
CA GLU A 195 11.63 0.02 18.58
C GLU A 195 12.12 0.06 17.13
N GLU A 196 12.25 -1.12 16.48
CA GLU A 196 12.70 -1.19 15.10
C GLU A 196 11.68 -0.55 14.15
N VAL A 197 10.38 -0.82 14.33
CA VAL A 197 9.32 -0.16 13.56
C VAL A 197 9.36 1.37 13.74
N LEU A 198 9.56 1.83 14.97
CA LEU A 198 9.63 3.27 15.27
C LEU A 198 10.83 3.95 14.61
N GLU A 199 12.01 3.30 14.65
CA GLU A 199 13.21 3.81 14.02
C GLU A 199 13.06 3.90 12.49
N TYR A 200 12.56 2.84 11.85
CA TYR A 200 12.32 2.86 10.40
C TYR A 200 11.23 3.88 10.02
N SER A 201 10.21 4.06 10.86
CA SER A 201 9.21 5.10 10.66
C SER A 201 9.87 6.48 10.64
N LYS A 202 10.73 6.78 11.62
CA LYS A 202 11.48 8.04 11.68
C LYS A 202 12.39 8.25 10.48
N ARG A 203 13.08 7.20 10.01
CA ARG A 203 13.96 7.28 8.82
C ARG A 203 13.19 7.57 7.52
N ILE A 204 11.97 7.06 7.38
CA ILE A 204 11.17 7.19 6.14
C ILE A 204 10.26 8.42 6.16
N PHE A 205 9.60 8.69 7.28
CA PHE A 205 8.57 9.72 7.41
C PHE A 205 9.06 10.95 8.16
N GLY A 206 10.23 10.88 8.79
CA GLY A 206 10.70 11.92 9.70
C GLY A 206 9.91 11.93 11.00
N HIS A 207 9.95 13.08 11.67
CA HIS A 207 9.11 13.32 12.82
C HIS A 207 7.65 13.53 12.40
N ILE A 208 6.73 12.77 12.98
CA ILE A 208 5.28 12.91 12.77
C ILE A 208 4.69 13.65 13.98
N PRO A 209 4.20 14.89 13.83
CA PRO A 209 3.73 15.67 14.96
C PRO A 209 2.57 15.02 15.72
N GLY A 210 2.66 15.03 17.05
CA GLY A 210 1.65 14.53 17.97
C GLY A 210 1.83 13.05 18.34
N THR A 211 2.63 12.26 17.61
CA THR A 211 2.82 10.84 17.92
C THR A 211 3.70 10.61 19.15
N GLU A 212 4.27 11.66 19.75
CA GLU A 212 5.08 11.59 20.97
C GLU A 212 4.31 10.98 22.15
N VAL A 213 2.99 11.23 22.20
CA VAL A 213 2.09 10.69 23.22
C VAL A 213 1.97 9.16 23.16
N LEU A 214 2.37 8.55 22.05
CA LEU A 214 2.36 7.10 21.86
C LEU A 214 3.61 6.44 22.47
N TYR A 215 4.72 7.16 22.59
CA TYR A 215 5.98 6.62 23.13
C TYR A 215 6.01 6.64 24.66
N THR A 216 5.40 7.65 25.28
CA THR A 216 5.38 7.81 26.74
C THR A 216 4.47 6.81 27.44
N LYS A 217 3.48 6.25 26.73
CA LYS A 217 2.48 5.33 27.29
C LYS A 217 2.85 3.84 27.18
N SER A 218 3.89 3.49 26.42
CA SER A 218 4.34 2.10 26.24
C SER A 218 5.28 1.61 27.35
N ASN A 219 5.88 2.52 28.13
CA ASN A 219 6.68 2.21 29.32
C ASN A 219 5.92 2.61 30.58
N PRO A 220 5.01 1.78 31.11
CA PRO A 220 4.57 1.95 32.49
C PRO A 220 5.76 1.62 33.41
N GLU A 221 6.05 2.53 34.35
CA GLU A 221 6.95 2.27 35.50
C GLU A 221 6.54 1.01 36.28
#